data_AF-A0A3R7SVD3-F1
#
_entry.id   AF-A0A3R7SVD3-F1
#
_cell.length_a   1.000
_cell.length_b   1.000
_cell.length_c   1.000
_cell.angle_alpha   90.00
_cell.angle_beta   90.00
_cell.angle_gamma   90.00
#
_symmetry.space_group_name_H-M   'P 1'
#
loop_
_entity.id
_entity.type
_entity.pdbx_description
1 polymer ?
#
loop_
_entity_poly.entity_id
_entity_poly.type
_entity_poly.pdbx_seq_one_letter_code
_entity_poly.pdbx_strand_id
1 'polypeptide(L)'
;MQSTAADHEVSASQFLKGKTHTNNWAVLVDTSRFWFNYRHVANVLSMYRSVKRLGIPDSQIILMVADDMACNPRNPRPATVFNNAQQHINVYGEDVEVDYRGYEVTVENFVRLLTGRLAPSTPRSKRLLTDDGSNILIYMTGHGGDGFLKFQDSEEITNVELADAFEQMWQKKRYNEILFIIDTCQAASMYEHFYSPNILAIASSLVGEDSLSHHVDPAIGVYIIDRFTYYALEFLEKVTPDSKKTLAQFLQVCPKQVCISTVGVRRDLYKRDPNNVLITEFFGSVRNVELTNQLLDLPLCKKAEQIQINDSIESETRDEGNSTPKKLVFANQLPLHRSS
;
A
#
# COMPACT_ATOMS: atom_id res chain seq x y z
N MET A 1 10.02 -44.99 -6.40
CA MET A 1 9.84 -44.18 -7.62
C MET A 1 10.45 -42.82 -7.33
N GLN A 2 11.59 -42.50 -7.94
CA GLN A 2 12.22 -41.19 -7.77
C GLN A 2 11.56 -40.21 -8.76
N SER A 3 10.91 -39.19 -8.22
CA SER A 3 10.42 -38.03 -8.98
C SER A 3 11.63 -37.28 -9.54
N THR A 4 11.58 -36.94 -10.82
CA THR A 4 12.68 -36.25 -11.52
C THR A 4 12.53 -34.73 -11.38
N ALA A 5 13.63 -33.98 -11.53
CA ALA A 5 13.59 -32.51 -11.49
C ALA A 5 12.59 -31.91 -12.52
N ALA A 6 12.37 -32.60 -13.64
CA ALA A 6 11.39 -32.22 -14.65
C ALA A 6 9.93 -32.36 -14.14
N ASP A 7 9.64 -33.37 -13.30
CA ASP A 7 8.31 -33.54 -12.70
C ASP A 7 8.01 -32.41 -11.69
N HIS A 8 9.04 -31.96 -10.97
CA HIS A 8 8.94 -30.81 -10.06
C HIS A 8 8.76 -29.48 -10.82
N GLU A 9 9.44 -29.28 -11.95
CA GLU A 9 9.24 -28.09 -12.80
C GLU A 9 7.85 -28.05 -13.46
N VAL A 10 7.34 -29.20 -13.93
CA VAL A 10 5.99 -29.31 -14.49
C VAL A 10 4.95 -29.08 -13.40
N SER A 11 5.13 -29.64 -12.21
CA SER A 11 4.27 -29.38 -11.05
C SER A 11 4.31 -27.91 -10.62
N ALA A 12 5.49 -27.27 -10.60
CA ALA A 12 5.64 -25.86 -10.26
C ALA A 12 5.00 -24.93 -11.31
N SER A 13 5.17 -25.22 -12.59
CA SER A 13 4.55 -24.43 -13.67
C SER A 13 3.04 -24.65 -13.79
N GLN A 14 2.54 -25.84 -13.43
CA GLN A 14 1.11 -26.12 -13.32
C GLN A 14 0.48 -25.47 -12.06
N PHE A 15 1.24 -25.35 -10.97
CA PHE A 15 0.89 -24.57 -9.78
C PHE A 15 0.83 -23.06 -10.06
N LEU A 16 1.78 -22.52 -10.84
CA LEU A 16 1.76 -21.12 -11.26
C LEU A 16 0.63 -20.80 -12.26
N LYS A 17 0.24 -21.76 -13.11
CA LYS A 17 -0.89 -21.61 -14.05
C LYS A 17 -2.26 -21.44 -13.39
N GLY A 18 -2.41 -21.79 -12.11
CA GLY A 18 -3.65 -21.62 -11.35
C GLY A 18 -3.74 -20.34 -10.51
N LYS A 19 -2.68 -19.51 -10.48
CA LYS A 19 -2.64 -18.29 -9.66
C LYS A 19 -3.29 -17.12 -10.38
N THR A 20 -4.19 -16.41 -9.71
CA THR A 20 -4.75 -15.15 -10.23
C THR A 20 -3.72 -14.01 -10.15
N HIS A 21 -2.78 -14.05 -9.19
CA HIS A 21 -1.63 -13.13 -8.98
C HIS A 21 -0.68 -13.70 -7.89
N THR A 22 0.52 -13.14 -7.71
CA THR A 22 1.55 -13.63 -6.76
C THR A 22 1.70 -12.77 -5.51
N ASN A 23 1.43 -11.47 -5.60
CA ASN A 23 1.52 -10.52 -4.50
C ASN A 23 0.63 -9.29 -4.77
N ASN A 24 0.34 -8.53 -3.71
CA ASN A 24 -0.48 -7.32 -3.77
C ASN A 24 0.31 -6.12 -3.27
N TRP A 25 0.24 -5.02 -4.01
CA TRP A 25 0.79 -3.73 -3.64
C TRP A 25 -0.30 -2.68 -3.51
N ALA A 26 -0.08 -1.70 -2.63
CA ALA A 26 -0.94 -0.52 -2.55
C ALA A 26 -0.11 0.75 -2.74
N VAL A 27 -0.61 1.66 -3.56
CA VAL A 27 -0.08 3.02 -3.71
C VAL A 27 -1.19 3.98 -3.31
N LEU A 28 -1.02 4.66 -2.19
CA LEU A 28 -2.04 5.46 -1.54
C LEU A 28 -1.56 6.92 -1.49
N VAL A 29 -2.29 7.82 -2.16
CA VAL A 29 -1.83 9.18 -2.40
C VAL A 29 -2.89 10.19 -1.97
N ASP A 30 -2.57 10.99 -0.95
CA ASP A 30 -3.19 12.28 -0.71
C ASP A 30 -2.37 13.37 -1.40
N THR A 31 -3.03 14.16 -2.25
CA THR A 31 -2.35 15.20 -3.03
C THR A 31 -2.56 16.62 -2.50
N SER A 32 -3.35 16.78 -1.43
CA SER A 32 -3.80 18.10 -0.98
C SER A 32 -3.10 18.60 0.28
N ARG A 33 -2.98 19.93 0.40
CA ARG A 33 -2.42 20.58 1.59
C ARG A 33 -3.43 21.45 2.31
N PHE A 34 -3.00 21.96 3.46
CA PHE A 34 -3.71 22.91 4.31
C PHE A 34 -4.84 22.27 5.11
N TRP A 35 -5.11 22.89 6.27
CA TRP A 35 -6.04 22.37 7.27
C TRP A 35 -7.46 22.11 6.74
N PHE A 36 -7.95 22.93 5.82
CA PHE A 36 -9.29 22.75 5.23
C PHE A 36 -9.41 21.49 4.38
N ASN A 37 -8.29 20.85 4.02
CA ASN A 37 -8.24 19.58 3.31
C ASN A 37 -7.93 18.37 4.20
N TYR A 38 -8.14 18.51 5.51
CA TYR A 38 -7.98 17.42 6.49
C TYR A 38 -8.53 16.07 6.01
N ARG A 39 -9.71 16.09 5.38
CA ARG A 39 -10.38 14.90 4.85
C ARG A 39 -9.54 14.05 3.89
N HIS A 40 -8.70 14.65 3.04
CA HIS A 40 -7.91 13.87 2.07
C HIS A 40 -6.81 13.06 2.79
N VAL A 41 -6.18 13.64 3.82
CA VAL A 41 -5.26 12.92 4.72
C VAL A 41 -5.99 11.82 5.49
N ALA A 42 -7.18 12.11 6.04
CA ALA A 42 -7.97 11.11 6.75
C ALA A 42 -8.43 9.96 5.83
N ASN A 43 -8.81 10.25 4.58
CA ASN A 43 -9.18 9.30 3.56
C ASN A 43 -8.05 8.30 3.27
N VAL A 44 -6.86 8.82 2.93
CA VAL A 44 -5.72 7.98 2.54
C VAL A 44 -5.23 7.11 3.72
N LEU A 45 -5.20 7.67 4.94
CA LEU A 45 -4.85 6.94 6.15
C LEU A 45 -5.88 5.85 6.49
N SER A 46 -7.16 6.09 6.21
CA SER A 46 -8.21 5.09 6.40
C SER A 46 -8.08 3.92 5.43
N MET A 47 -7.73 4.21 4.16
CA MET A 47 -7.43 3.18 3.17
C MET A 47 -6.19 2.37 3.56
N TYR A 48 -5.13 3.05 4.01
CA TYR A 48 -3.91 2.43 4.53
C TYR A 48 -4.22 1.45 5.66
N ARG A 49 -5.01 1.87 6.65
CA ARG A 49 -5.45 0.99 7.75
C ARG A 49 -6.22 -0.22 7.24
N SER A 50 -7.10 -0.04 6.26
CA SER A 50 -7.89 -1.13 5.68
C SER A 50 -7.00 -2.18 5.01
N VAL A 51 -6.02 -1.72 4.22
CA VAL A 51 -5.04 -2.56 3.53
C VAL A 51 -4.15 -3.31 4.52
N LYS A 52 -3.61 -2.63 5.55
CA LYS A 52 -2.82 -3.29 6.60
C LYS A 52 -3.62 -4.32 7.39
N ARG A 53 -4.85 -3.99 7.76
CA ARG A 53 -5.75 -4.91 8.49
C ARG A 53 -6.04 -6.19 7.69
N LEU A 54 -6.06 -6.09 6.35
CA LEU A 54 -6.24 -7.23 5.44
C LEU A 54 -4.92 -7.94 5.10
N GLY A 55 -3.80 -7.47 5.66
CA GLY A 55 -2.54 -8.20 5.78
C GLY A 55 -1.43 -7.76 4.83
N ILE A 56 -1.65 -6.77 3.95
CA ILE A 56 -0.54 -6.27 3.11
C ILE A 56 0.50 -5.61 4.04
N PRO A 57 1.78 -6.04 3.99
CA PRO A 57 2.82 -5.48 4.85
C PRO A 57 3.27 -4.10 4.35
N ASP A 58 3.82 -3.26 5.24
CA ASP A 58 4.29 -1.92 4.88
C ASP A 58 5.31 -1.90 3.74
N SER A 59 6.14 -2.94 3.64
CA SER A 59 7.08 -3.11 2.53
C SER A 59 6.42 -3.21 1.13
N GLN A 60 5.09 -3.35 1.07
CA GLN A 60 4.26 -3.42 -0.13
C GLN A 60 3.20 -2.30 -0.20
N ILE A 61 3.27 -1.32 0.71
CA ILE A 61 2.39 -0.16 0.71
C ILE A 61 3.27 1.07 0.51
N ILE A 62 2.97 1.87 -0.52
CA ILE A 62 3.58 3.18 -0.71
C ILE A 62 2.55 4.22 -0.29
N LEU A 63 2.85 4.95 0.78
CA LEU A 63 1.98 6.00 1.31
C LEU A 63 2.59 7.39 1.06
N MET A 64 1.86 8.22 0.31
CA MET A 64 2.20 9.61 0.01
C MET A 64 1.19 10.53 0.68
N VAL A 65 1.65 11.38 1.62
CA VAL A 65 0.80 12.33 2.36
C VAL A 65 1.35 13.74 2.18
N ALA A 66 0.55 14.60 1.55
CA ALA A 66 0.98 15.92 1.14
C ALA A 66 1.09 16.93 2.30
N ASP A 67 0.39 16.70 3.41
CA ASP A 67 0.48 17.55 4.61
C ASP A 67 0.17 16.77 5.90
N ASP A 68 0.78 17.17 7.01
CA ASP A 68 0.66 16.44 8.28
C ASP A 68 -0.41 17.06 9.18
N MET A 69 -1.61 16.48 9.16
CA MET A 69 -2.72 16.91 10.02
C MET A 69 -2.51 16.53 11.48
N ALA A 70 -1.74 15.49 11.78
CA ALA A 70 -1.47 15.03 13.14
C ALA A 70 -0.58 16.04 13.89
N CYS A 71 0.37 16.65 13.18
CA CYS A 71 1.29 17.66 13.72
C CYS A 71 0.83 19.11 13.48
N ASN A 72 -0.35 19.34 12.89
CA ASN A 72 -0.83 20.68 12.58
C ASN A 72 -1.18 21.45 13.88
N PRO A 73 -0.76 22.73 14.05
CA PRO A 73 -1.11 23.52 15.24
C PRO A 73 -2.62 23.76 15.44
N ARG A 74 -3.43 23.60 14.40
CA ARG A 74 -4.89 23.70 14.48
C ARG A 74 -5.55 22.42 14.99
N ASN A 75 -4.81 21.32 15.06
CA ASN A 75 -5.35 20.06 15.53
C ASN A 75 -5.60 20.13 17.04
N PRO A 76 -6.87 20.06 17.50
CA PRO A 76 -7.16 20.08 18.93
C PRO A 76 -6.66 18.84 19.67
N ARG A 77 -6.28 17.79 18.94
CA ARG A 77 -5.73 16.53 19.46
C ARG A 77 -4.44 16.17 18.75
N PRO A 78 -3.28 16.65 19.25
CA PRO A 78 -1.99 16.36 18.67
C PRO A 78 -1.74 14.86 18.45
N ALA A 79 -1.00 14.52 17.40
CA ALA A 79 -0.64 13.14 17.04
C ALA A 79 -1.84 12.23 16.71
N THR A 80 -2.98 12.80 16.34
CA THR A 80 -4.17 12.01 15.95
C THR A 80 -4.81 12.53 14.67
N VAL A 81 -5.39 11.60 13.90
CA VAL A 81 -6.26 11.91 12.75
C VAL A 81 -7.51 11.04 12.85
N PHE A 82 -8.70 11.61 12.65
CA PHE A 82 -9.98 10.91 12.77
C PHE A 82 -10.77 10.98 11.46
N ASN A 83 -11.38 9.88 11.06
CA ASN A 83 -12.18 9.78 9.83
C ASN A 83 -13.70 9.77 10.10
N ASN A 84 -14.10 9.95 11.35
CA ASN A 84 -15.49 9.97 11.79
C ASN A 84 -15.68 11.01 12.92
N ALA A 85 -16.83 11.69 12.93
CA ALA A 85 -17.15 12.77 13.89
C ALA A 85 -17.19 12.32 15.35
N GLN A 86 -17.57 11.08 15.62
CA GLN A 86 -17.52 10.46 16.95
C GLN A 86 -16.10 9.99 17.32
N GLN A 87 -15.12 10.14 16.43
CA GLN A 87 -13.69 9.90 16.66
C GLN A 87 -13.39 8.50 17.20
N HIS A 88 -14.17 7.52 16.74
CA HIS A 88 -14.05 6.14 17.19
C HIS A 88 -12.67 5.52 16.87
N ILE A 89 -12.00 6.00 15.82
CA ILE A 89 -10.75 5.42 15.32
C ILE A 89 -9.75 6.53 14.98
N ASN A 90 -8.61 6.54 15.66
CA ASN A 90 -7.44 7.30 15.24
C ASN A 90 -6.78 6.56 14.05
N VAL A 91 -6.90 7.12 12.84
CA VAL A 91 -6.37 6.54 11.60
C VAL A 91 -4.89 6.85 11.38
N TYR A 92 -4.30 7.78 12.14
CA TYR A 92 -2.86 8.01 12.16
C TYR A 92 -2.13 6.94 12.97
N GLY A 93 -2.68 6.54 14.11
CA GLY A 93 -2.15 5.44 14.94
C GLY A 93 -0.65 5.56 15.29
N GLU A 94 -0.05 4.46 15.75
CA GLU A 94 1.40 4.37 16.01
C GLU A 94 2.17 3.71 14.85
N ASP A 95 1.46 2.96 14.00
CA ASP A 95 2.06 2.05 13.00
C ASP A 95 1.99 2.58 11.56
N VAL A 96 1.74 3.87 11.34
CA VAL A 96 1.69 4.44 9.99
C VAL A 96 3.09 4.76 9.48
N GLU A 97 3.47 4.13 8.38
CA GLU A 97 4.71 4.40 7.65
C GLU A 97 4.41 5.29 6.44
N VAL A 98 4.73 6.58 6.54
CA VAL A 98 4.63 7.50 5.39
C VAL A 98 5.94 7.53 4.62
N ASP A 99 5.92 7.15 3.34
CA ASP A 99 7.10 7.06 2.46
C ASP A 99 7.47 8.39 1.82
N TYR A 100 6.47 9.15 1.36
CA TYR A 100 6.66 10.48 0.78
C TYR A 100 5.86 11.49 1.61
N ARG A 101 6.56 12.45 2.22
CA ARG A 101 5.99 13.40 3.16
C ARG A 101 6.09 14.81 2.63
N GLY A 102 5.00 15.58 2.76
CA GLY A 102 5.04 17.01 2.50
C GLY A 102 5.52 17.32 1.08
N TYR A 103 6.63 18.05 0.99
CA TYR A 103 7.25 18.47 -0.28
C TYR A 103 7.75 17.32 -1.17
N GLU A 104 7.84 16.10 -0.66
CA GLU A 104 8.20 14.94 -1.49
C GLU A 104 7.01 14.42 -2.31
N VAL A 105 5.77 14.82 -1.99
CA VAL A 105 4.58 14.41 -2.74
C VAL A 105 4.38 15.35 -3.93
N THR A 106 5.10 15.06 -5.00
CA THR A 106 5.07 15.80 -6.28
C THR A 106 4.62 14.90 -7.42
N VAL A 107 4.17 15.50 -8.53
CA VAL A 107 3.81 14.76 -9.75
C VAL A 107 5.00 13.96 -10.24
N GLU A 108 6.19 14.57 -10.26
CA GLU A 108 7.43 13.94 -10.69
C GLU A 108 7.75 12.67 -9.88
N ASN A 109 7.71 12.75 -8.56
CA ASN A 109 8.03 11.61 -7.71
C ASN A 109 7.00 10.47 -7.89
N PHE A 110 5.72 10.81 -8.03
CA PHE A 110 4.67 9.82 -8.29
C PHE A 110 4.86 9.12 -9.63
N VAL A 111 5.09 9.85 -10.72
CA VAL A 111 5.34 9.27 -12.05
C VAL A 111 6.64 8.44 -12.08
N ARG A 112 7.70 8.92 -11.42
CA ARG A 112 8.97 8.17 -11.29
C ARG A 112 8.79 6.88 -10.48
N LEU A 113 7.96 6.90 -9.44
CA LEU A 113 7.61 5.70 -8.66
C LEU A 113 6.93 4.65 -9.55
N LEU A 114 5.85 5.04 -10.25
CA LEU A 114 5.09 4.14 -11.11
C LEU A 114 5.96 3.55 -12.23
N THR A 115 6.70 4.40 -12.94
CA THR A 115 7.60 3.97 -14.03
C THR A 115 8.90 3.30 -13.54
N GLY A 116 9.13 3.33 -12.23
CA GLY A 116 10.37 3.04 -11.48
C GLY A 116 11.64 3.58 -12.12
N ARG A 117 11.57 4.82 -12.58
CA ARG A 117 12.74 5.63 -12.98
C ARG A 117 13.28 6.36 -11.73
N LEU A 118 13.76 5.57 -10.78
CA LEU A 118 14.30 6.05 -9.50
C LEU A 118 15.83 5.89 -9.48
N ALA A 119 16.51 6.78 -8.77
CA ALA A 119 17.96 6.70 -8.61
C ALA A 119 18.37 5.39 -7.90
N PRO A 120 19.55 4.80 -8.16
CA PRO A 120 20.02 3.61 -7.45
C PRO A 120 20.12 3.79 -5.92
N SER A 121 20.30 5.03 -5.46
CA SER A 121 20.35 5.37 -4.03
C SER A 121 18.97 5.51 -3.36
N THR A 122 17.87 5.50 -4.12
CA THR A 122 16.51 5.63 -3.54
C THR A 122 16.26 4.47 -2.56
N PRO A 123 15.80 4.72 -1.32
CA PRO A 123 15.53 3.69 -0.33
C PRO A 123 14.51 2.66 -0.83
N ARG A 124 14.57 1.43 -0.31
CA ARG A 124 13.65 0.35 -0.69
C ARG A 124 12.18 0.69 -0.41
N SER A 125 11.90 1.35 0.72
CA SER A 125 10.54 1.77 1.09
C SER A 125 9.92 2.75 0.07
N LYS A 126 10.74 3.53 -0.63
CA LYS A 126 10.30 4.46 -1.67
C LYS A 126 10.32 3.85 -3.09
N ARG A 127 10.20 2.53 -3.22
CA ARG A 127 10.22 1.83 -4.51
C ARG A 127 9.02 0.90 -4.64
N LEU A 128 8.31 1.04 -5.75
CA LEU A 128 7.27 0.10 -6.16
C LEU A 128 7.91 -1.13 -6.83
N LEU A 129 8.27 -2.15 -6.05
CA LEU A 129 8.99 -3.34 -6.52
C LEU A 129 8.05 -4.43 -7.06
N THR A 130 7.17 -4.04 -7.97
CA THR A 130 6.18 -4.90 -8.62
C THR A 130 6.75 -5.61 -9.85
N ASP A 131 6.09 -6.71 -10.22
CA ASP A 131 6.39 -7.59 -11.36
C ASP A 131 5.11 -7.96 -12.14
N ASP A 132 5.24 -8.90 -13.09
CA ASP A 132 4.16 -9.35 -13.95
C ASP A 132 3.11 -10.22 -13.26
N GLY A 133 3.35 -10.62 -12.01
CA GLY A 133 2.40 -11.30 -11.14
C GLY A 133 1.77 -10.39 -10.09
N SER A 134 2.11 -9.11 -10.04
CA SER A 134 1.68 -8.18 -8.98
C SER A 134 0.34 -7.53 -9.29
N ASN A 135 -0.65 -7.66 -8.40
CA ASN A 135 -1.83 -6.81 -8.45
C ASN A 135 -1.56 -5.51 -7.66
N ILE A 136 -2.02 -4.38 -8.19
CA ILE A 136 -1.75 -3.06 -7.61
C ILE A 136 -3.07 -2.34 -7.34
N LEU A 137 -3.32 -1.99 -6.08
CA LEU A 137 -4.31 -1.00 -5.69
C LEU A 137 -3.66 0.39 -5.77
N ILE A 138 -4.22 1.28 -6.58
CA ILE A 138 -3.83 2.69 -6.60
C ILE A 138 -5.04 3.50 -6.15
N TYR A 139 -4.94 4.14 -4.99
CA TYR A 139 -5.96 5.03 -4.45
C TYR A 139 -5.43 6.45 -4.37
N MET A 140 -6.12 7.38 -5.01
CA MET A 140 -5.76 8.80 -5.02
C MET A 140 -6.92 9.64 -4.53
N THR A 141 -6.65 10.62 -3.67
CA THR A 141 -7.65 11.56 -3.16
C THR A 141 -7.09 12.98 -3.15
N GLY A 142 -7.92 13.94 -3.53
CA GLY A 142 -7.49 15.33 -3.65
C GLY A 142 -8.51 16.20 -4.37
N HIS A 143 -8.03 17.36 -4.81
CA HIS A 143 -8.80 18.25 -5.68
C HIS A 143 -8.41 18.06 -7.13
N GLY A 144 -9.40 18.05 -8.01
CA GLY A 144 -9.21 17.83 -9.44
C GLY A 144 -10.32 18.47 -10.23
N GLY A 145 -10.25 18.28 -11.53
CA GLY A 145 -11.22 18.77 -12.50
C GLY A 145 -11.18 17.92 -13.75
N ASP A 146 -11.67 18.48 -14.85
CA ASP A 146 -11.71 17.77 -16.13
C ASP A 146 -10.30 17.48 -16.65
N GLY A 147 -9.86 16.23 -16.52
CA GLY A 147 -8.61 15.72 -17.03
C GLY A 147 -7.38 15.96 -16.14
N PHE A 148 -7.54 16.46 -14.91
CA PHE A 148 -6.41 16.67 -14.00
C PHE A 148 -6.73 16.45 -12.52
N LEU A 149 -5.67 16.15 -11.74
CA LEU A 149 -5.67 16.14 -10.28
C LEU A 149 -4.54 17.03 -9.76
N LYS A 150 -4.85 17.96 -8.86
CA LYS A 150 -3.87 18.88 -8.26
C LYS A 150 -2.98 18.17 -7.25
N PHE A 151 -1.70 18.48 -7.29
CA PHE A 151 -0.69 18.15 -6.30
C PHE A 151 -0.22 19.42 -5.60
N GLN A 152 -0.22 19.38 -4.27
CA GLN A 152 0.32 20.44 -3.41
C GLN A 152 -0.33 21.83 -3.60
N ASP A 153 -1.51 21.90 -4.23
CA ASP A 153 -2.18 23.14 -4.65
C ASP A 153 -1.39 23.99 -5.68
N SER A 154 -0.36 23.42 -6.31
CA SER A 154 0.52 24.15 -7.23
C SER A 154 0.79 23.44 -8.57
N GLU A 155 0.85 22.11 -8.55
CA GLU A 155 1.09 21.29 -9.73
C GLU A 155 -0.15 20.47 -10.06
N GLU A 156 -0.22 19.93 -11.28
CA GLU A 156 -1.33 19.09 -11.73
C GLU A 156 -0.75 17.88 -12.45
N ILE A 157 -1.26 16.68 -12.13
CA ILE A 157 -1.07 15.50 -12.98
C ILE A 157 -2.27 15.40 -13.91
N THR A 158 -2.00 15.22 -15.19
CA THR A 158 -3.03 15.04 -16.21
C THR A 158 -3.41 13.58 -16.39
N ASN A 159 -4.61 13.34 -16.92
CA ASN A 159 -5.09 12.02 -17.30
C ASN A 159 -4.21 11.36 -18.39
N VAL A 160 -3.58 12.15 -19.27
CA VAL A 160 -2.63 11.70 -20.28
C VAL A 160 -1.32 11.23 -19.64
N GLU A 161 -0.72 12.01 -18.73
CA GLU A 161 0.50 11.61 -18.03
C GLU A 161 0.31 10.32 -17.22
N LEU A 162 -0.86 10.18 -16.60
CA LEU A 162 -1.20 8.97 -15.85
C LEU A 162 -1.38 7.75 -16.78
N ALA A 163 -2.03 7.94 -17.93
CA ALA A 163 -2.16 6.89 -18.95
C ALA A 163 -0.79 6.43 -19.46
N ASP A 164 0.11 7.37 -19.77
CA ASP A 164 1.46 7.08 -20.25
C ASP A 164 2.34 6.42 -19.18
N ALA A 165 2.12 6.74 -17.90
CA ALA A 165 2.78 6.06 -16.79
C ALA A 165 2.34 4.60 -16.69
N PHE A 166 1.03 4.32 -16.80
CA PHE A 166 0.50 2.95 -16.81
C PHE A 166 0.95 2.16 -18.04
N GLU A 167 1.06 2.79 -19.20
CA GLU A 167 1.61 2.13 -20.38
C GLU A 167 3.07 1.73 -20.18
N GLN A 168 3.89 2.61 -19.60
CA GLN A 168 5.25 2.26 -19.27
C GLN A 168 5.36 1.13 -18.24
N MET A 169 4.42 1.05 -17.30
CA MET A 169 4.34 -0.09 -16.37
C MET A 169 3.99 -1.38 -17.11
N TRP A 170 3.03 -1.33 -18.04
CA TRP A 170 2.61 -2.46 -18.85
C TRP A 170 3.73 -3.00 -19.74
N GLN A 171 4.39 -2.12 -20.50
CA GLN A 171 5.52 -2.48 -21.37
C GLN A 171 6.69 -3.10 -20.60
N LYS A 172 6.92 -2.64 -19.37
CA LYS A 172 7.95 -3.18 -18.47
C LYS A 172 7.48 -4.39 -17.66
N LYS A 173 6.26 -4.87 -17.90
CA LYS A 173 5.64 -6.00 -17.18
C LYS A 173 5.68 -5.84 -15.65
N ARG A 174 5.20 -4.69 -15.17
CA ARG A 174 5.25 -4.32 -13.74
C ARG A 174 3.93 -4.47 -13.02
N TYR A 175 2.93 -5.05 -13.66
CA TYR A 175 1.69 -5.43 -13.02
C TYR A 175 1.03 -6.57 -13.80
N ASN A 176 0.24 -7.35 -13.06
CA ASN A 176 -0.74 -8.27 -13.58
C ASN A 176 -2.08 -7.56 -13.81
N GLU A 177 -2.62 -6.95 -12.74
CA GLU A 177 -3.86 -6.16 -12.76
C GLU A 177 -3.72 -4.88 -11.89
N ILE A 178 -4.37 -3.79 -12.32
CA ILE A 178 -4.47 -2.55 -11.52
C ILE A 178 -5.93 -2.30 -11.16
N LEU A 179 -6.19 -2.06 -9.88
CA LEU A 179 -7.41 -1.43 -9.39
C LEU A 179 -7.11 0.04 -9.11
N PHE A 180 -7.56 0.92 -10.00
CA PHE A 180 -7.39 2.36 -9.86
C PHE A 180 -8.65 2.98 -9.26
N ILE A 181 -8.53 3.66 -8.13
CA ILE A 181 -9.61 4.34 -7.43
C ILE A 181 -9.21 5.79 -7.26
N ILE A 182 -10.06 6.71 -7.71
CA ILE A 182 -9.81 8.14 -7.57
C ILE A 182 -11.01 8.86 -6.95
N ASP A 183 -10.77 9.56 -5.83
CA ASP A 183 -11.77 10.34 -5.11
C ASP A 183 -11.49 11.85 -5.25
N THR A 184 -12.16 12.48 -6.22
CA THR A 184 -11.99 13.91 -6.58
C THR A 184 -13.20 14.41 -7.39
N CYS A 185 -13.37 15.72 -7.56
CA CYS A 185 -14.30 16.27 -8.55
C CYS A 185 -13.92 15.84 -9.98
N GLN A 186 -14.93 15.61 -10.81
CA GLN A 186 -14.82 15.11 -12.19
C GLN A 186 -13.90 13.89 -12.34
N ALA A 187 -13.88 13.01 -11.33
CA ALA A 187 -12.96 11.88 -11.22
C ALA A 187 -12.95 10.96 -12.46
N ALA A 188 -14.07 10.77 -13.13
CA ALA A 188 -14.15 9.91 -14.32
C ALA A 188 -13.24 10.38 -15.47
N SER A 189 -13.00 11.69 -15.61
CA SER A 189 -12.12 12.25 -16.64
C SER A 189 -10.68 11.72 -16.53
N MET A 190 -10.26 11.30 -15.32
CA MET A 190 -8.89 10.88 -15.03
C MET A 190 -8.53 9.53 -15.64
N TYR A 191 -9.51 8.67 -15.94
CA TYR A 191 -9.26 7.38 -16.56
C TYR A 191 -9.62 7.32 -18.04
N GLU A 192 -10.16 8.39 -18.65
CA GLU A 192 -10.68 8.35 -20.03
C GLU A 192 -9.58 8.01 -21.06
N HIS A 193 -8.38 8.50 -20.82
CA HIS A 193 -7.23 8.25 -21.69
C HIS A 193 -6.47 6.97 -21.35
N PHE A 194 -6.90 6.14 -20.41
CA PHE A 194 -6.22 4.85 -20.20
C PHE A 194 -6.39 3.97 -21.45
N TYR A 195 -5.30 3.35 -21.88
CA TYR A 195 -5.29 2.44 -23.03
C TYR A 195 -4.51 1.13 -22.76
N SER A 196 -3.83 1.03 -21.61
CA SER A 196 -3.16 -0.19 -21.19
C SER A 196 -4.15 -1.21 -20.62
N PRO A 197 -3.96 -2.51 -20.90
CA PRO A 197 -4.91 -3.54 -20.48
C PRO A 197 -4.82 -3.85 -18.98
N ASN A 198 -5.79 -4.61 -18.50
CA ASN A 198 -5.89 -5.15 -17.14
C ASN A 198 -6.04 -4.07 -16.05
N ILE A 199 -6.72 -2.97 -16.36
CA ILE A 199 -7.00 -1.88 -15.42
C ILE A 199 -8.52 -1.79 -15.20
N LEU A 200 -8.96 -1.95 -13.95
CA LEU A 200 -10.31 -1.59 -13.52
C LEU A 200 -10.24 -0.22 -12.83
N ALA A 201 -10.96 0.77 -13.35
CA ALA A 201 -10.94 2.12 -12.80
C ALA A 201 -12.30 2.50 -12.17
N ILE A 202 -12.24 3.14 -11.01
CA ILE A 202 -13.39 3.59 -10.21
C ILE A 202 -13.18 5.07 -9.89
N ALA A 203 -14.20 5.89 -10.16
CA ALA A 203 -14.21 7.32 -9.91
C ALA A 203 -15.35 7.68 -8.96
N SER A 204 -15.10 8.58 -8.00
CA SER A 204 -16.15 9.04 -7.07
C SER A 204 -17.21 9.95 -7.70
N SER A 205 -16.93 10.55 -8.86
CA SER A 205 -17.88 11.37 -9.63
C SER A 205 -17.68 11.24 -11.14
N LEU A 206 -18.73 11.53 -11.92
CA LEU A 206 -18.65 11.63 -13.39
C LEU A 206 -18.14 13.00 -13.83
N VAL A 207 -17.78 13.12 -15.12
CA VAL A 207 -17.44 14.41 -15.74
C VAL A 207 -18.63 15.37 -15.60
N GLY A 208 -18.35 16.62 -15.20
CA GLY A 208 -19.36 17.62 -14.87
C GLY A 208 -20.03 17.47 -13.49
N GLU A 209 -19.65 16.49 -12.67
CA GLU A 209 -20.12 16.34 -11.27
C GLU A 209 -18.98 16.56 -10.27
N ASP A 210 -19.29 17.26 -9.17
CA ASP A 210 -18.42 17.37 -8.01
C ASP A 210 -18.41 16.09 -7.17
N SER A 211 -17.27 15.77 -6.54
CA SER A 211 -17.24 14.85 -5.40
C SER A 211 -17.44 15.65 -4.11
N LEU A 212 -18.17 15.07 -3.17
CA LEU A 212 -18.63 15.80 -1.99
C LEU A 212 -18.11 15.19 -0.69
N SER A 213 -17.81 16.07 0.25
CA SER A 213 -17.46 15.71 1.62
C SER A 213 -18.68 15.22 2.40
N HIS A 214 -18.46 14.38 3.42
CA HIS A 214 -19.55 13.73 4.16
C HIS A 214 -19.99 14.52 5.41
N HIS A 215 -19.09 14.70 6.38
CA HIS A 215 -19.44 15.29 7.66
C HIS A 215 -18.33 16.20 8.20
N VAL A 216 -18.77 17.22 8.95
CA VAL A 216 -17.92 18.20 9.64
C VAL A 216 -17.73 17.76 11.09
N ASP A 217 -16.51 17.88 11.60
CA ASP A 217 -16.23 17.75 13.02
C ASP A 217 -16.16 19.14 13.65
N PRO A 218 -17.07 19.52 14.56
CA PRO A 218 -17.07 20.85 15.19
C PRO A 218 -15.81 21.18 15.97
N ALA A 219 -15.08 20.19 16.51
CA ALA A 219 -13.84 20.41 17.24
C ALA A 219 -12.67 20.69 16.29
N ILE A 220 -12.64 20.02 15.14
CA ILE A 220 -11.60 20.19 14.09
C ILE A 220 -11.94 21.40 13.20
N GLY A 221 -13.22 21.73 13.05
CA GLY A 221 -13.74 22.90 12.34
C GLY A 221 -13.84 22.74 10.82
N VAL A 222 -13.61 21.54 10.29
CA VAL A 222 -13.59 21.25 8.84
C VAL A 222 -14.23 19.89 8.54
N TYR A 223 -14.43 19.59 7.26
CA TYR A 223 -14.83 18.24 6.82
C TYR A 223 -13.69 17.25 7.03
N ILE A 224 -14.02 16.06 7.52
CA ILE A 224 -13.02 15.06 7.94
C ILE A 224 -12.98 13.80 7.09
N ILE A 225 -13.91 13.63 6.15
CA ILE A 225 -13.91 12.51 5.20
C ILE A 225 -14.76 12.84 3.97
N ASP A 226 -14.42 12.25 2.83
CA ASP A 226 -15.26 12.31 1.62
C ASP A 226 -16.31 11.20 1.54
N ARG A 227 -17.43 11.47 0.85
CA ARG A 227 -18.59 10.56 0.83
C ARG A 227 -18.26 9.21 0.22
N PHE A 228 -17.65 9.19 -0.95
CA PHE A 228 -17.26 7.94 -1.61
C PHE A 228 -16.37 7.11 -0.68
N THR A 229 -15.32 7.74 -0.15
CA THR A 229 -14.39 7.10 0.78
C THR A 229 -15.07 6.59 2.05
N TYR A 230 -15.99 7.35 2.64
CA TYR A 230 -16.76 6.92 3.81
C TYR A 230 -17.52 5.60 3.56
N TYR A 231 -18.27 5.50 2.46
CA TYR A 231 -19.05 4.29 2.15
C TYR A 231 -18.16 3.13 1.68
N ALA A 232 -17.06 3.42 0.98
CA ALA A 232 -16.05 2.42 0.64
C ALA A 232 -15.45 1.80 1.90
N LEU A 233 -15.10 2.62 2.90
CA LEU A 233 -14.58 2.14 4.19
C LEU A 233 -15.64 1.37 4.98
N GLU A 234 -16.90 1.80 4.97
CA GLU A 234 -17.98 1.05 5.62
C GLU A 234 -18.12 -0.38 5.07
N PHE A 235 -17.91 -0.55 3.76
CA PHE A 235 -17.84 -1.85 3.14
C PHE A 235 -16.58 -2.61 3.55
N LEU A 236 -15.41 -1.96 3.46
CA LEU A 236 -14.11 -2.57 3.77
C LEU A 236 -14.04 -3.02 5.23
N GLU A 237 -14.61 -2.29 6.18
CA GLU A 237 -14.66 -2.70 7.59
C GLU A 237 -15.30 -4.07 7.80
N LYS A 238 -16.25 -4.45 6.92
CA LYS A 238 -16.94 -5.75 6.93
C LYS A 238 -16.20 -6.84 6.14
N VAL A 239 -15.03 -6.54 5.57
CA VAL A 239 -14.17 -7.49 4.86
C VAL A 239 -13.13 -8.05 5.83
N THR A 240 -13.02 -9.38 5.87
CA THR A 240 -11.95 -10.13 6.52
C THR A 240 -11.04 -10.76 5.46
N PRO A 241 -9.83 -11.24 5.81
CA PRO A 241 -8.92 -11.87 4.84
C PRO A 241 -9.51 -13.09 4.10
N ASP A 242 -10.45 -13.80 4.71
CA ASP A 242 -11.18 -14.96 4.15
C ASP A 242 -12.51 -14.59 3.47
N SER A 243 -12.82 -13.29 3.40
CA SER A 243 -14.07 -12.78 2.83
C SER A 243 -14.23 -13.14 1.35
N LYS A 244 -15.44 -13.54 0.99
CA LYS A 244 -15.86 -13.81 -0.40
C LYS A 244 -16.54 -12.61 -1.07
N LYS A 245 -16.39 -11.41 -0.50
CA LYS A 245 -16.95 -10.19 -1.07
C LYS A 245 -16.26 -9.86 -2.40
N THR A 246 -17.03 -9.50 -3.40
CA THR A 246 -16.56 -9.34 -4.78
C THR A 246 -16.32 -7.87 -5.13
N LEU A 247 -15.54 -7.62 -6.19
CA LEU A 247 -15.41 -6.29 -6.76
C LEU A 247 -16.77 -5.75 -7.20
N ALA A 248 -17.65 -6.56 -7.80
CA ALA A 248 -18.99 -6.12 -8.19
C ALA A 248 -19.80 -5.56 -7.02
N GLN A 249 -19.69 -6.14 -5.82
CA GLN A 249 -20.32 -5.60 -4.61
C GLN A 249 -19.67 -4.29 -4.15
N PHE A 250 -18.33 -4.20 -4.26
CA PHE A 250 -17.60 -2.96 -3.95
C PHE A 250 -17.98 -1.81 -4.90
N LEU A 251 -18.27 -2.09 -6.17
CA LEU A 251 -18.71 -1.08 -7.15
C LEU A 251 -20.08 -0.45 -6.81
N GLN A 252 -20.83 -1.02 -5.87
CA GLN A 252 -22.16 -0.56 -5.48
C GLN A 252 -22.18 0.16 -4.12
N VAL A 253 -21.03 0.39 -3.49
CA VAL A 253 -20.96 0.90 -2.10
C VAL A 253 -21.50 2.31 -1.94
N CYS A 254 -21.42 3.13 -2.98
CA CYS A 254 -21.84 4.53 -2.93
C CYS A 254 -22.83 4.86 -4.05
N PRO A 255 -24.11 4.45 -3.91
CA PRO A 255 -25.12 4.84 -4.88
C PRO A 255 -25.35 6.36 -4.85
N LYS A 256 -25.87 6.92 -5.96
CA LYS A 256 -26.02 8.36 -6.16
C LYS A 256 -26.76 9.08 -5.02
N GLN A 257 -27.73 8.41 -4.38
CA GLN A 257 -28.49 8.99 -3.27
C GLN A 257 -27.63 9.33 -2.05
N VAL A 258 -26.57 8.56 -1.79
CA VAL A 258 -25.71 8.76 -0.62
C VAL A 258 -24.41 9.48 -0.96
N CYS A 259 -23.86 9.21 -2.14
CA CYS A 259 -22.69 9.91 -2.65
C CYS A 259 -23.00 11.36 -3.03
N ILE A 260 -24.24 11.64 -3.48
CA ILE A 260 -24.65 12.94 -4.06
C ILE A 260 -23.82 13.27 -5.34
N SER A 261 -23.12 12.26 -5.85
CA SER A 261 -22.38 12.20 -7.10
C SER A 261 -22.57 10.79 -7.68
N THR A 262 -22.29 10.62 -8.95
CA THR A 262 -22.41 9.33 -9.64
C THR A 262 -21.04 8.65 -9.69
N VAL A 263 -20.91 7.50 -9.05
CA VAL A 263 -19.68 6.69 -9.13
C VAL A 263 -19.49 6.20 -10.56
N GLY A 264 -18.37 6.59 -11.18
CA GLY A 264 -17.95 6.14 -12.50
C GLY A 264 -17.16 4.83 -12.41
N VAL A 265 -17.39 3.91 -13.35
CA VAL A 265 -16.61 2.68 -13.44
C VAL A 265 -16.25 2.39 -14.89
N ARG A 266 -14.96 2.27 -15.18
CA ARG A 266 -14.44 1.90 -16.49
C ARG A 266 -13.98 0.44 -16.49
N ARG A 267 -14.57 -0.39 -17.34
CA ARG A 267 -14.40 -1.86 -17.36
C ARG A 267 -13.85 -2.43 -18.66
N ASP A 268 -13.83 -1.65 -19.75
CA ASP A 268 -13.41 -2.11 -21.09
C ASP A 268 -11.95 -2.60 -21.13
N LEU A 269 -11.09 -2.06 -20.27
CA LEU A 269 -9.69 -2.49 -20.13
C LEU A 269 -9.51 -3.69 -19.19
N TYR A 270 -10.55 -4.08 -18.45
CA TYR A 270 -10.49 -5.16 -17.46
C TYR A 270 -11.23 -6.40 -17.94
N LYS A 271 -10.48 -7.47 -18.25
CA LYS A 271 -11.02 -8.67 -18.93
C LYS A 271 -11.88 -9.57 -18.04
N ARG A 272 -11.64 -9.56 -16.71
CA ARG A 272 -12.35 -10.44 -15.77
C ARG A 272 -13.69 -9.83 -15.39
N ASP A 273 -14.69 -10.69 -15.18
CA ASP A 273 -15.98 -10.27 -14.64
C ASP A 273 -15.82 -9.91 -13.15
N PRO A 274 -16.09 -8.66 -12.72
CA PRO A 274 -16.00 -8.24 -11.32
C PRO A 274 -16.85 -9.06 -10.35
N ASN A 275 -17.85 -9.82 -10.82
CA ASN A 275 -18.62 -10.76 -9.99
C ASN A 275 -17.79 -11.96 -9.52
N ASN A 276 -16.72 -12.31 -10.25
CA ASN A 276 -15.87 -13.46 -9.97
C ASN A 276 -14.51 -13.06 -9.36
N VAL A 277 -14.28 -11.77 -9.12
CA VAL A 277 -13.03 -11.24 -8.54
C VAL A 277 -13.30 -10.82 -7.11
N LEU A 278 -12.51 -11.33 -6.17
CA LEU A 278 -12.65 -10.96 -4.76
C LEU A 278 -12.00 -9.62 -4.49
N ILE A 279 -12.57 -8.82 -3.59
CA ILE A 279 -11.97 -7.55 -3.15
C ILE A 279 -10.59 -7.77 -2.50
N THR A 280 -10.39 -8.93 -1.87
CA THR A 280 -9.13 -9.33 -1.22
C THR A 280 -8.00 -9.59 -2.22
N GLU A 281 -8.29 -9.75 -3.52
CA GLU A 281 -7.26 -9.82 -4.58
C GLU A 281 -6.54 -8.49 -4.83
N PHE A 282 -7.02 -7.38 -4.25
CA PHE A 282 -6.36 -6.07 -4.30
C PHE A 282 -6.08 -5.50 -2.91
N PHE A 283 -6.99 -5.70 -1.95
CA PHE A 283 -6.87 -5.11 -0.62
C PHE A 283 -6.20 -6.03 0.42
N GLY A 284 -6.08 -7.33 0.15
CA GLY A 284 -5.59 -8.31 1.14
C GLY A 284 -4.22 -8.91 0.82
N SER A 285 -3.57 -9.52 1.80
CA SER A 285 -2.34 -10.29 1.54
C SER A 285 -2.61 -11.57 0.76
N VAL A 286 -1.75 -11.89 -0.19
CA VAL A 286 -1.71 -13.23 -0.81
C VAL A 286 -1.11 -14.22 0.18
N ARG A 287 -1.94 -15.10 0.76
CA ARG A 287 -1.48 -16.19 1.64
C ARG A 287 -1.50 -17.51 0.87
N ASN A 288 -0.34 -17.97 0.43
CA ASN A 288 -0.20 -19.32 -0.11
C ASN A 288 -0.09 -20.30 1.06
N VAL A 289 -1.21 -20.87 1.49
CA VAL A 289 -1.22 -21.92 2.53
C VAL A 289 -1.29 -23.27 1.84
N GLU A 290 -0.18 -24.01 1.86
CA GLU A 290 -0.18 -25.43 1.51
C GLU A 290 -0.39 -26.28 2.77
N LEU A 291 -1.48 -27.04 2.79
CA LEU A 291 -1.70 -28.06 3.81
C LEU A 291 -0.93 -29.31 3.41
N THR A 292 0.24 -29.52 4.00
CA THR A 292 0.96 -30.79 3.87
C THR A 292 0.39 -31.81 4.85
N ASN A 293 -0.06 -32.96 4.33
CA ASN A 293 -0.42 -34.12 5.15
C ASN A 293 0.79 -35.02 5.45
N GLN A 294 1.98 -34.63 4.97
CA GLN A 294 3.23 -35.34 5.20
C GLN A 294 4.12 -34.52 6.14
N LEU A 295 4.68 -35.19 7.15
CA LEU A 295 5.70 -34.60 8.01
C LEU A 295 6.91 -34.22 7.14
N LEU A 296 7.19 -32.93 7.04
CA LEU A 296 8.41 -32.42 6.42
C LEU A 296 9.58 -32.67 7.37
N ASP A 297 10.48 -33.57 7.00
CA ASP A 297 11.70 -33.81 7.74
C ASP A 297 12.69 -32.67 7.42
N LEU A 298 12.65 -31.62 8.23
CA LEU A 298 13.51 -30.45 8.04
C LEU A 298 14.96 -30.86 8.35
N PRO A 299 15.93 -30.57 7.46
CA PRO A 299 17.32 -30.90 7.72
C PRO A 299 17.76 -30.19 9.00
N LEU A 300 18.11 -30.98 10.01
CA LEU A 300 18.73 -30.47 11.24
C LEU A 300 19.93 -29.63 10.82
N CYS A 301 19.95 -28.37 11.27
CA CYS A 301 21.03 -27.44 10.98
C CYS A 301 22.35 -28.12 11.35
N LYS A 302 23.19 -28.41 10.34
CA LYS A 302 24.51 -29.01 10.57
C LYS A 302 25.25 -28.08 11.51
N LYS A 303 25.64 -28.60 12.69
CA LYS A 303 26.50 -27.88 13.63
C LYS A 303 27.65 -27.28 12.85
N ALA A 304 27.87 -25.97 13.04
CA ALA A 304 28.94 -25.21 12.42
C ALA A 304 30.23 -26.02 12.43
N GLU A 305 30.75 -26.34 11.23
CA GLU A 305 32.12 -26.79 11.08
C GLU A 305 32.99 -25.70 11.69
N GLN A 306 33.74 -26.06 12.74
CA GLN A 306 34.73 -25.17 13.32
C GLN A 306 35.74 -24.84 12.24
N ILE A 307 35.66 -23.61 11.73
CA ILE A 307 36.70 -23.01 10.89
C ILE A 307 37.97 -23.00 11.75
N GLN A 308 38.95 -23.83 11.39
CA GLN A 308 40.29 -23.74 11.97
C GLN A 308 40.91 -22.43 11.51
N ILE A 309 41.05 -21.49 12.44
CA ILE A 309 41.84 -20.28 12.24
C ILE A 309 43.30 -20.71 12.34
N ASN A 310 44.04 -20.64 11.22
CA ASN A 310 45.49 -20.77 11.24
C ASN A 310 46.08 -19.49 11.84
N ASP A 311 46.56 -19.58 13.09
CA ASP A 311 47.35 -18.54 13.72
C ASP A 311 48.77 -18.54 13.13
N SER A 312 49.03 -17.65 12.19
CA SER A 312 50.39 -17.18 11.91
C SER A 312 50.57 -15.83 12.60
N ILE A 313 51.06 -15.87 13.84
CA ILE A 313 51.58 -14.71 14.56
C ILE A 313 53.07 -14.94 14.77
N GLU A 314 53.84 -14.05 14.15
CA GLU A 314 55.28 -13.91 14.35
C GLU A 314 55.60 -13.57 15.81
N SER A 315 56.75 -14.07 16.22
CA SER A 315 57.34 -14.05 17.55
C SER A 315 57.53 -12.64 18.15
N GLU A 316 56.98 -12.40 19.35
CA GLU A 316 57.63 -11.57 20.37
C GLU A 316 57.44 -12.16 21.77
N THR A 317 58.47 -11.96 22.59
CA THR A 317 58.91 -12.75 23.75
C THR A 317 58.37 -12.31 25.13
N ARG A 318 58.37 -13.26 26.10
CA ARG A 318 58.30 -13.12 27.59
C ARG A 318 56.90 -12.76 28.11
N ASP A 319 56.35 -13.29 29.21
CA ASP A 319 56.91 -13.84 30.46
C ASP A 319 55.83 -14.69 31.19
N GLU A 320 56.23 -15.43 32.22
CA GLU A 320 55.49 -16.47 32.96
C GLU A 320 54.24 -15.99 33.76
N GLY A 321 53.21 -16.85 33.92
CA GLY A 321 52.24 -16.69 35.02
C GLY A 321 50.80 -17.23 34.87
N ASN A 322 50.61 -18.50 35.21
CA ASN A 322 49.41 -19.19 35.79
C ASN A 322 47.96 -18.62 35.69
N SER A 323 47.11 -19.40 34.99
CA SER A 323 45.78 -19.93 35.38
C SER A 323 44.58 -19.01 35.74
N THR A 324 43.59 -18.89 34.83
CA THR A 324 42.19 -19.43 34.91
C THR A 324 41.26 -18.77 33.86
N PRO A 325 40.32 -19.49 33.21
CA PRO A 325 39.50 -18.92 32.15
C PRO A 325 38.29 -18.15 32.70
N LYS A 326 38.17 -16.86 32.34
CA LYS A 326 36.99 -16.03 32.63
C LYS A 326 35.78 -16.48 31.80
N LYS A 327 34.65 -16.68 32.47
CA LYS A 327 33.34 -17.02 31.91
C LYS A 327 32.76 -15.80 31.18
N LEU A 328 32.55 -15.89 29.87
CA LEU A 328 31.89 -14.84 29.07
C LEU A 328 30.38 -14.84 29.37
N VAL A 329 29.86 -13.69 29.81
CA VAL A 329 28.43 -13.44 30.04
C VAL A 329 27.94 -12.52 28.92
N PHE A 330 26.81 -12.86 28.29
CA PHE A 330 26.18 -12.05 27.25
C PHE A 330 25.61 -10.76 27.83
N ALA A 331 25.76 -9.65 27.09
CA ALA A 331 25.28 -8.34 27.47
C ALA A 331 23.73 -8.27 27.42
N ASN A 332 23.11 -7.88 28.53
CA ASN A 332 21.68 -7.61 28.58
C ASN A 332 21.34 -6.33 27.81
N GLN A 333 20.44 -6.46 26.84
CA GLN A 333 19.75 -5.35 26.17
C GLN A 333 18.65 -4.78 27.10
N LEU A 334 18.41 -3.47 26.94
CA LEU A 334 17.33 -2.60 27.46
C LEU A 334 17.60 -1.80 28.76
N PRO A 335 17.53 -0.45 28.71
CA PRO A 335 17.54 0.38 29.91
C PRO A 335 16.15 0.40 30.58
N LEU A 336 16.12 0.01 31.87
CA LEU A 336 14.99 0.25 32.76
C LEU A 336 15.04 1.71 33.23
N HIS A 337 14.05 2.51 32.86
CA HIS A 337 13.82 3.83 33.47
C HIS A 337 13.51 3.65 34.96
N ARG A 338 14.35 4.24 35.83
CA ARG A 338 14.05 4.40 37.25
C ARG A 338 13.34 5.73 37.48
N SER A 339 12.27 5.65 38.25
CA SER A 339 11.58 6.74 38.90
C SER A 339 12.48 7.48 39.90
N SER A 340 12.39 8.81 39.86
CA SER A 340 12.67 9.72 40.97
C SER A 340 11.81 10.97 40.78
#